data_AF-A0A7J3XFV3-F1
#
_entry.id   AF-A0A7J3XFV3-F1
#
_cell.length_a   1.000
_cell.length_b   1.000
_cell.length_c   1.000
_cell.angle_alpha   90.00
_cell.angle_beta   90.00
_cell.angle_gamma   90.00
#
_symmetry.space_group_name_H-M   'P 1'
#
loop_
_entity.id
_entity.type
_entity.pdbx_description
1 polymer ?
#
loop_
_entity_poly.entity_id
_entity_poly.type
_entity_poly.pdbx_seq_one_letter_code
_entity_poly.pdbx_strand_id
1 'polypeptide(L)'
;MVGVLVVALLALAPALALPTARAAVSYVVVVDLSHGQGVKGLDVFLRTLYDAEVYLIVPSKEFYDALSPQVKALATGYYVGNLAKFRDLATGREYTLTGIYTDLLVIPQLTKPIAADEVDAVISYLKTRGAGLWVAGDSDYGAGEDVIKLVNDFMIAIGANIVLDYLSVADPVSNCAADYRVVAWVRPPKELEFLAYGAEKILMHGPGVVAF
;
A
#
# COMPACT_ATOMS: atom_id res chain seq x y z
N MET A 1 23.22 -43.97 56.27
CA MET A 1 23.51 -42.64 55.69
C MET A 1 23.59 -42.80 54.18
N VAL A 2 22.51 -42.41 53.49
CA VAL A 2 22.49 -41.26 52.54
C VAL A 2 23.47 -41.50 51.38
N GLY A 3 23.01 -41.97 50.22
CA GLY A 3 22.61 -41.13 49.09
C GLY A 3 23.72 -41.23 48.02
N VAL A 4 23.54 -41.21 46.71
CA VAL A 4 22.51 -40.61 45.86
C VAL A 4 22.56 -41.36 44.52
N LEU A 5 21.39 -41.73 44.01
CA LEU A 5 21.15 -42.17 42.63
C LEU A 5 21.29 -40.93 41.73
N VAL A 6 22.35 -40.84 40.92
CA VAL A 6 22.46 -39.79 39.90
C VAL A 6 21.60 -40.19 38.70
N VAL A 7 20.35 -39.72 38.72
CA VAL A 7 19.46 -39.75 37.56
C VAL A 7 19.98 -38.72 36.55
N ALA A 8 20.42 -39.19 35.39
CA ALA A 8 20.71 -38.32 34.26
C ALA A 8 19.41 -37.77 33.69
N LEU A 9 18.98 -36.60 34.17
CA LEU A 9 17.95 -35.79 33.53
C LEU A 9 18.62 -34.98 32.40
N LEU A 10 18.70 -35.57 31.21
CA LEU A 10 18.87 -34.78 29.99
C LEU A 10 17.53 -34.08 29.73
N ALA A 11 17.43 -32.83 30.20
CA ALA A 11 16.34 -31.94 29.85
C ALA A 11 16.37 -31.75 28.33
N LEU A 12 15.39 -32.35 27.63
CA LEU A 12 14.95 -31.84 26.33
C LEU A 12 14.51 -30.40 26.59
N ALA A 13 15.36 -29.44 26.23
CA ALA A 13 14.90 -28.08 26.04
C ALA A 13 13.85 -28.14 24.91
N PRO A 14 12.60 -27.71 25.12
CA PRO A 14 11.75 -27.42 23.98
C PRO A 14 12.49 -26.34 23.21
N ALA A 15 12.80 -26.61 21.95
CA ALA A 15 13.21 -25.58 21.01
C ALA A 15 12.07 -24.57 20.95
N LEU A 16 12.14 -23.57 21.84
CA LEU A 16 11.45 -22.31 21.66
C LEU A 16 11.91 -21.84 20.30
N ALA A 17 11.03 -21.98 19.31
CA ALA A 17 11.13 -21.27 18.05
C ALA A 17 11.18 -19.79 18.42
N LEU A 18 12.39 -19.29 18.65
CA LEU A 18 12.63 -17.86 18.69
C LEU A 18 12.05 -17.34 17.37
N PRO A 19 11.14 -16.36 17.39
CA PRO A 19 10.72 -15.72 16.16
C PRO A 19 12.01 -15.30 15.46
N THR A 20 12.20 -15.79 14.23
CA THR A 20 13.33 -15.40 13.40
C THR A 20 13.37 -13.88 13.44
N ALA A 21 14.43 -13.32 14.02
CA ALA A 21 14.60 -11.88 14.09
C ALA A 21 14.45 -11.34 12.67
N ARG A 22 13.42 -10.50 12.46
CA ARG A 22 13.16 -9.81 11.20
C ARG A 22 14.42 -8.98 10.92
N ALA A 23 15.27 -9.47 10.03
CA ALA A 23 16.60 -8.92 9.83
C ALA A 23 16.54 -7.67 8.95
N ALA A 24 17.24 -6.61 9.39
CA ALA A 24 17.32 -5.27 8.81
C ALA A 24 15.98 -4.52 8.75
N VAL A 25 16.04 -3.19 8.86
CA VAL A 25 14.87 -2.31 8.99
C VAL A 25 14.02 -2.37 7.71
N SER A 26 13.06 -3.30 7.64
CA SER A 26 12.05 -3.35 6.58
C SER A 26 10.78 -2.68 7.06
N TYR A 27 10.22 -1.81 6.22
CA TYR A 27 8.90 -1.22 6.44
C TYR A 27 7.85 -2.05 5.72
N VAL A 28 6.65 -2.14 6.29
CA VAL A 28 5.52 -2.91 5.77
C VAL A 28 4.69 -2.02 4.84
N VAL A 29 4.61 -2.41 3.58
CA VAL A 29 3.73 -1.78 2.60
C VAL A 29 2.57 -2.72 2.33
N VAL A 30 1.34 -2.23 2.46
CA VAL A 30 0.14 -2.95 2.08
C VAL A 30 -0.46 -2.28 0.86
N VAL A 31 -0.69 -3.05 -0.21
CA VAL A 31 -1.37 -2.58 -1.41
C VAL A 31 -2.75 -3.21 -1.49
N ASP A 32 -3.77 -2.36 -1.55
CA ASP A 32 -5.15 -2.79 -1.73
C ASP A 32 -5.50 -3.03 -3.20
N LEU A 33 -5.99 -4.23 -3.51
CA LEU A 33 -6.56 -4.57 -4.83
C LEU A 33 -8.01 -5.06 -4.70
N SER A 34 -8.64 -4.98 -3.50
CA SER A 34 -9.98 -5.54 -3.29
C SER A 34 -11.12 -4.66 -3.84
N HIS A 35 -10.83 -3.42 -4.23
CA HIS A 35 -11.81 -2.45 -4.74
C HIS A 35 -11.71 -2.21 -6.25
N GLY A 36 -11.23 -3.24 -6.98
CA GLY A 36 -11.19 -3.28 -8.44
C GLY A 36 -10.04 -2.49 -9.07
N GLN A 37 -9.01 -2.19 -8.29
CA GLN A 37 -7.78 -1.57 -8.76
C GLN A 37 -7.08 -2.41 -9.84
N GLY A 38 -6.46 -1.73 -10.80
CA GLY A 38 -5.66 -2.37 -11.84
C GLY A 38 -4.29 -2.85 -11.32
N VAL A 39 -3.77 -3.90 -11.94
CA VAL A 39 -2.44 -4.48 -11.60
C VAL A 39 -1.32 -4.03 -12.54
N LYS A 40 -1.61 -3.13 -13.48
CA LYS A 40 -0.61 -2.61 -14.43
C LYS A 40 0.43 -1.78 -13.69
N GLY A 41 1.71 -2.07 -13.94
CA GLY A 41 2.83 -1.37 -13.29
C GLY A 41 3.09 -1.79 -11.85
N LEU A 42 2.29 -2.71 -11.28
CA LEU A 42 2.50 -3.23 -9.93
C LEU A 42 3.84 -3.95 -9.81
N ASP A 43 4.28 -4.66 -10.85
CA ASP A 43 5.59 -5.30 -10.90
C ASP A 43 6.75 -4.30 -10.87
N VAL A 44 6.59 -3.13 -11.50
CA VAL A 44 7.57 -2.03 -11.43
C VAL A 44 7.59 -1.45 -10.02
N PHE A 45 6.43 -1.19 -9.44
CA PHE A 45 6.28 -0.69 -8.07
C PHE A 45 6.94 -1.63 -7.04
N LEU A 46 6.68 -2.94 -7.14
CA LEU A 46 7.27 -3.94 -6.25
C LEU A 46 8.79 -4.01 -6.38
N ARG A 47 9.34 -3.84 -7.60
CA ARG A 47 10.80 -3.81 -7.82
C ARG A 47 11.48 -2.59 -7.21
N THR A 48 10.79 -1.45 -7.13
CA THR A 48 11.39 -0.22 -6.57
C THR A 48 11.43 -0.23 -5.04
N LEU A 49 10.60 -1.04 -4.39
CA LEU A 49 10.51 -1.17 -2.94
C LEU A 49 11.33 -2.37 -2.43
N TYR A 50 12.60 -2.47 -2.84
CA TYR A 50 13.44 -3.65 -2.58
C TYR A 50 13.76 -3.90 -1.09
N ASP A 51 13.69 -2.87 -0.25
CA ASP A 51 13.88 -2.97 1.20
C ASP A 51 12.57 -3.12 2.00
N ALA A 52 11.41 -3.13 1.31
CA ALA A 52 10.11 -3.22 1.94
C ALA A 52 9.57 -4.65 1.99
N GLU A 53 8.77 -4.95 3.01
CA GLU A 53 7.87 -6.10 2.98
C GLU A 53 6.55 -5.67 2.37
N VAL A 54 6.28 -6.10 1.13
CA VAL A 54 5.08 -5.68 0.40
C VAL A 54 4.05 -6.80 0.39
N TYR A 55 2.88 -6.51 0.95
CA TYR A 55 1.75 -7.43 0.98
C TYR A 55 0.61 -6.92 0.10
N LEU A 56 -0.02 -7.82 -0.64
CA LEU A 56 -1.18 -7.49 -1.48
C LEU A 56 -2.47 -8.01 -0.86
N ILE A 57 -3.46 -7.15 -0.66
CA ILE A 57 -4.84 -7.57 -0.36
C ILE A 57 -5.55 -7.76 -1.69
N VAL A 58 -6.00 -8.97 -1.95
CA VAL A 58 -6.75 -9.35 -3.16
C VAL A 58 -8.20 -9.71 -2.80
N PRO A 59 -9.16 -9.50 -3.70
CA PRO A 59 -10.57 -9.74 -3.40
C PRO A 59 -10.91 -11.24 -3.31
N SER A 60 -10.15 -12.09 -4.01
CA SER A 60 -10.40 -13.53 -4.03
C SER A 60 -9.15 -14.34 -4.40
N LYS A 61 -9.21 -15.66 -4.20
CA LYS A 61 -8.14 -16.57 -4.63
C LYS A 61 -8.03 -16.63 -6.16
N GLU A 62 -9.15 -16.56 -6.87
CA GLU A 62 -9.19 -16.56 -8.33
C GLU A 62 -8.47 -15.33 -8.90
N PHE A 63 -8.63 -14.17 -8.26
CA PHE A 63 -7.89 -12.96 -8.61
C PHE A 63 -6.38 -13.15 -8.39
N TYR A 64 -5.98 -13.71 -7.24
CA TYR A 64 -4.58 -14.08 -7.00
C TYR A 64 -4.05 -15.03 -8.07
N ASP A 65 -4.80 -16.08 -8.41
CA ASP A 65 -4.39 -17.08 -9.40
C ASP A 65 -4.18 -16.43 -10.78
N ALA A 66 -4.93 -15.38 -11.11
CA ALA A 66 -4.80 -14.60 -12.35
C ALA A 66 -3.63 -13.58 -12.35
N LEU A 67 -2.99 -13.29 -11.21
CA LEU A 67 -1.83 -12.41 -11.16
C LEU A 67 -0.66 -12.96 -11.97
N SER A 68 0.12 -12.06 -12.57
CA SER A 68 1.31 -12.45 -13.33
C SER A 68 2.35 -13.15 -12.44
N PRO A 69 3.14 -14.09 -13.00
CA PRO A 69 4.23 -14.73 -12.25
C PRO A 69 5.22 -13.73 -11.65
N GLN A 70 5.44 -12.59 -12.31
CA GLN A 70 6.35 -11.54 -11.85
C GLN A 70 5.84 -10.88 -10.58
N VAL A 71 4.56 -10.48 -10.54
CA VAL A 71 3.94 -9.93 -9.32
C VAL A 71 4.01 -10.98 -8.20
N LYS A 72 3.68 -12.24 -8.52
CA LYS A 72 3.73 -13.36 -7.57
C LYS A 72 5.11 -13.60 -6.95
N ALA A 73 6.17 -13.35 -7.72
CA ALA A 73 7.55 -13.56 -7.29
C ALA A 73 8.13 -12.37 -6.51
N LEU A 74 7.57 -11.17 -6.65
CA LEU A 74 8.13 -9.94 -6.10
C LEU A 74 7.48 -9.52 -4.77
N ALA A 75 6.19 -9.80 -4.56
CA ALA A 75 5.55 -9.45 -3.29
C ALA A 75 5.90 -10.45 -2.19
N THR A 76 5.95 -9.97 -0.94
CA THR A 76 6.27 -10.74 0.26
C THR A 76 5.16 -11.72 0.62
N GLY A 77 3.90 -11.33 0.42
CA GLY A 77 2.76 -12.16 0.74
C GLY A 77 1.44 -11.64 0.18
N TYR A 78 0.40 -12.47 0.31
CA TYR A 78 -0.90 -12.24 -0.27
C TYR A 78 -1.99 -12.54 0.73
N TYR A 79 -2.96 -11.64 0.81
CA TYR A 79 -4.11 -11.78 1.68
C TYR A 79 -5.39 -11.75 0.85
N VAL A 80 -6.34 -12.65 1.13
CA VAL A 80 -7.69 -12.60 0.57
C VAL A 80 -8.63 -11.90 1.56
N GLY A 81 -9.32 -10.87 1.10
CA GLY A 81 -10.27 -10.12 1.92
C GLY A 81 -10.37 -8.67 1.46
N ASN A 82 -10.50 -7.78 2.43
CA ASN A 82 -10.66 -6.34 2.22
C ASN A 82 -9.89 -5.56 3.31
N LEU A 83 -10.02 -4.24 3.36
CA LEU A 83 -9.25 -3.39 4.29
C LEU A 83 -9.65 -3.60 5.76
N ALA A 84 -10.88 -4.03 6.03
CA ALA A 84 -11.34 -4.33 7.39
C ALA A 84 -10.66 -5.57 7.96
N LYS A 85 -10.61 -6.64 7.14
CA LYS A 85 -10.05 -7.92 7.56
C LYS A 85 -9.64 -8.76 6.36
N PHE A 86 -8.49 -9.41 6.48
CA PHE A 86 -7.93 -10.20 5.39
C PHE A 86 -7.23 -11.46 5.91
N ARG A 87 -7.23 -12.51 5.10
CA ARG A 87 -6.71 -13.84 5.43
C ARG A 87 -5.49 -14.18 4.59
N ASP A 88 -4.42 -14.58 5.26
CA ASP A 88 -3.18 -15.03 4.61
C ASP A 88 -3.41 -16.28 3.77
N LEU A 89 -3.03 -16.24 2.49
CA LEU A 89 -3.12 -17.38 1.61
C LEU A 89 -2.16 -18.52 2.00
N ALA A 90 -1.03 -18.22 2.64
CA ALA A 90 -0.05 -19.23 3.04
C ALA A 90 -0.44 -19.92 4.35
N THR A 91 -0.87 -19.15 5.35
CA THR A 91 -1.12 -19.67 6.71
C THR A 91 -2.59 -19.84 7.06
N GLY A 92 -3.51 -19.25 6.30
CA GLY A 92 -4.95 -19.23 6.59
C GLY A 92 -5.31 -18.34 7.79
N ARG A 93 -4.34 -17.66 8.41
CA ARG A 93 -4.55 -16.77 9.56
C ARG A 93 -5.14 -15.44 9.10
N GLU A 94 -6.01 -14.89 9.94
CA GLU A 94 -6.63 -13.60 9.71
C GLU A 94 -5.87 -12.47 10.40
N TYR A 95 -5.87 -11.32 9.75
CA TYR A 95 -5.18 -10.11 10.17
C TYR A 95 -6.01 -8.86 9.87
N THR A 96 -5.60 -7.76 10.49
CA THR A 96 -6.02 -6.39 10.20
C THR A 96 -4.78 -5.59 9.77
N LEU A 97 -4.97 -4.39 9.24
CA LEU A 97 -3.86 -3.48 8.90
C LEU A 97 -2.91 -3.27 10.09
N THR A 98 -3.45 -3.04 11.28
CA THR A 98 -2.65 -2.88 12.50
C THR A 98 -1.98 -4.18 12.95
N GLY A 99 -2.60 -5.34 12.70
CA GLY A 99 -2.12 -6.65 13.12
C GLY A 99 -0.87 -7.13 12.37
N ILE A 100 -0.57 -6.55 11.20
CA ILE A 100 0.66 -6.82 10.44
C ILE A 100 1.66 -5.66 10.50
N TYR A 101 1.42 -4.67 11.36
CA TYR A 101 2.29 -3.50 11.52
C TYR A 101 2.49 -2.73 10.22
N THR A 102 1.41 -2.49 9.46
CA THR A 102 1.46 -1.66 8.25
C THR A 102 2.11 -0.30 8.53
N ASP A 103 3.11 0.08 7.75
CA ASP A 103 3.72 1.41 7.77
C ASP A 103 3.09 2.29 6.69
N LEU A 104 2.95 1.76 5.46
CA LEU A 104 2.34 2.46 4.33
C LEU A 104 1.18 1.64 3.76
N LEU A 105 -0.02 2.23 3.73
CA LEU A 105 -1.16 1.72 2.98
C LEU A 105 -1.24 2.42 1.61
N VAL A 106 -1.25 1.63 0.55
CA VAL A 106 -1.43 2.09 -0.82
C VAL A 106 -2.79 1.60 -1.32
N ILE A 107 -3.64 2.55 -1.69
CA ILE A 107 -4.93 2.34 -2.35
C ILE A 107 -4.76 2.89 -3.77
N PRO A 108 -4.45 2.04 -4.76
CA PRO A 108 -4.45 2.43 -6.16
C PRO A 108 -5.87 2.85 -6.60
N GLN A 109 -6.00 3.26 -7.87
CA GLN A 109 -7.22 3.86 -8.42
C GLN A 109 -8.49 3.05 -8.12
N LEU A 110 -9.34 3.62 -7.26
CA LEU A 110 -10.61 3.00 -6.86
C LEU A 110 -11.58 2.89 -8.03
N THR A 111 -12.31 1.77 -8.08
CA THR A 111 -13.44 1.58 -9.02
C THR A 111 -14.75 1.27 -8.31
N LYS A 112 -14.70 1.12 -6.98
CA LYS A 112 -15.83 0.81 -6.11
C LYS A 112 -15.71 1.57 -4.79
N PRO A 113 -16.83 1.88 -4.12
CA PRO A 113 -16.81 2.46 -2.78
C PRO A 113 -16.13 1.54 -1.77
N ILE A 114 -15.47 2.15 -0.77
CA ILE A 114 -14.95 1.46 0.42
C ILE A 114 -16.06 1.42 1.48
N ALA A 115 -16.27 0.25 2.08
CA ALA A 115 -17.33 0.07 3.08
C ALA A 115 -17.01 0.78 4.42
N ALA A 116 -18.03 1.01 5.25
CA ALA A 116 -17.87 1.77 6.50
C ALA A 116 -16.93 1.09 7.51
N ASP A 117 -16.99 -0.23 7.63
CA ASP A 117 -16.10 -1.01 8.50
C ASP A 117 -14.64 -0.99 8.01
N GLU A 118 -14.45 -0.92 6.70
CA GLU A 118 -13.15 -0.73 6.07
C GLU A 118 -12.59 0.68 6.33
N VAL A 119 -13.43 1.71 6.23
CA VAL A 119 -13.07 3.08 6.63
C VAL A 119 -12.64 3.11 8.10
N ASP A 120 -13.38 2.48 9.00
CA ASP A 120 -13.03 2.41 10.43
C ASP A 120 -11.68 1.69 10.67
N ALA A 121 -11.38 0.66 9.89
CA ALA A 121 -10.10 -0.03 9.95
C ALA A 121 -8.94 0.86 9.47
N VAL A 122 -9.15 1.64 8.40
CA VAL A 122 -8.17 2.63 7.93
C VAL A 122 -7.98 3.73 8.98
N ILE A 123 -9.04 4.28 9.56
CA ILE A 123 -8.96 5.27 10.65
C ILE A 123 -8.18 4.71 11.84
N SER A 124 -8.43 3.45 12.20
CA SER A 124 -7.73 2.78 13.30
C SER A 124 -6.25 2.58 13.00
N TYR A 125 -5.92 2.25 11.75
CA TYR A 125 -4.55 2.20 11.24
C TYR A 125 -3.87 3.57 11.28
N LEU A 126 -4.52 4.64 10.80
CA LEU A 126 -3.95 5.99 10.78
C LEU A 126 -3.64 6.57 12.17
N LYS A 127 -4.22 6.00 13.23
CA LYS A 127 -3.90 6.34 14.62
C LYS A 127 -2.62 5.68 15.13
N THR A 128 -2.02 4.75 14.38
CA THR A 128 -0.71 4.18 14.74
C THR A 128 0.41 5.16 14.41
N ARG A 129 1.54 5.03 15.11
CA ARG A 129 2.69 5.90 14.88
C ARG A 129 3.34 5.56 13.54
N GLY A 130 3.55 6.56 12.68
CA GLY A 130 4.28 6.41 11.43
C GLY A 130 3.44 5.93 10.23
N ALA A 131 2.11 5.86 10.38
CA ALA A 131 1.20 5.49 9.30
C ALA A 131 1.24 6.50 8.13
N GLY A 132 1.51 6.01 6.92
CA GLY A 132 1.40 6.74 5.67
C GLY A 132 0.27 6.20 4.80
N LEU A 133 -0.53 7.09 4.20
CA LEU A 133 -1.58 6.71 3.26
C LEU A 133 -1.28 7.28 1.89
N TRP A 134 -1.30 6.42 0.87
CA TRP A 134 -1.30 6.82 -0.52
C TRP A 134 -2.62 6.37 -1.15
N VAL A 135 -3.45 7.33 -1.55
CA VAL A 135 -4.64 7.08 -2.39
C VAL A 135 -4.39 7.62 -3.79
N ALA A 136 -4.56 6.79 -4.81
CA ALA A 136 -4.51 7.23 -6.20
C ALA A 136 -5.91 7.65 -6.67
N GLY A 137 -5.99 8.78 -7.35
CA GLY A 137 -7.18 9.22 -8.07
C GLY A 137 -6.92 9.39 -9.55
N ASP A 138 -7.78 10.16 -10.20
CA ASP A 138 -7.70 10.49 -11.63
C ASP A 138 -7.92 12.00 -11.82
N SER A 139 -7.75 12.46 -13.06
CA SER A 139 -8.18 13.80 -13.48
C SER A 139 -9.62 13.75 -14.00
N ASP A 140 -10.28 14.91 -14.10
CA ASP A 140 -11.64 15.00 -14.66
C ASP A 140 -11.64 14.83 -16.19
N TYR A 141 -11.35 13.60 -16.65
CA TYR A 141 -11.35 13.21 -18.04
C TYR A 141 -11.94 11.80 -18.20
N GLY A 142 -12.87 11.63 -19.15
CA GLY A 142 -13.49 10.33 -19.40
C GLY A 142 -14.28 9.83 -18.19
N ALA A 143 -13.88 8.67 -17.63
CA ALA A 143 -14.49 8.10 -16.42
C ALA A 143 -13.86 8.63 -15.12
N GLY A 144 -13.01 9.65 -15.19
CA GLY A 144 -12.28 10.18 -14.04
C GLY A 144 -13.15 10.86 -12.99
N GLU A 145 -14.28 11.46 -13.37
CA GLU A 145 -15.25 12.07 -12.44
C GLU A 145 -15.72 11.06 -11.37
N ASP A 146 -16.05 9.83 -11.79
CA ASP A 146 -16.50 8.77 -10.89
C ASP A 146 -15.38 8.37 -9.90
N VAL A 147 -14.14 8.32 -10.39
CA VAL A 147 -12.96 8.00 -9.57
C VAL A 147 -12.70 9.11 -8.56
N ILE A 148 -12.74 10.37 -8.99
CA ILE A 148 -12.61 11.55 -8.12
C ILE A 148 -13.67 11.50 -7.02
N LYS A 149 -14.92 11.19 -7.38
CA LYS A 149 -16.00 11.05 -6.41
C LYS A 149 -15.70 9.97 -5.37
N LEU A 150 -15.30 8.76 -5.80
CA LEU A 150 -14.98 7.66 -4.90
C LEU A 150 -13.83 8.00 -3.95
N VAL A 151 -12.77 8.64 -4.46
CA VAL A 151 -11.64 9.09 -3.65
C VAL A 151 -12.10 10.15 -2.65
N ASN A 152 -12.86 11.16 -3.09
CA ASN A 152 -13.33 12.22 -2.21
C ASN A 152 -14.25 11.71 -1.10
N ASP A 153 -15.20 10.83 -1.44
CA ASP A 153 -16.09 10.20 -0.46
C ASP A 153 -15.26 9.46 0.62
N PHE A 154 -14.22 8.72 0.19
CA PHE A 154 -13.31 8.01 1.09
C PHE A 154 -12.47 8.97 1.96
N MET A 155 -11.85 9.98 1.34
CA MET A 155 -11.01 10.96 2.03
C MET A 155 -11.82 11.75 3.09
N ILE A 156 -13.06 12.12 2.78
CA ILE A 156 -13.98 12.74 3.74
C ILE A 156 -14.32 11.76 4.87
N ALA A 157 -14.60 10.50 4.54
CA ALA A 157 -14.98 9.49 5.53
C ALA A 157 -13.87 9.19 6.56
N ILE A 158 -12.60 9.25 6.15
CA ILE A 158 -11.45 9.13 7.06
C ILE A 158 -11.12 10.44 7.81
N GLY A 159 -11.85 11.52 7.54
CA GLY A 159 -11.67 12.84 8.16
C GLY A 159 -10.53 13.68 7.57
N ALA A 160 -10.13 13.43 6.33
CA ALA A 160 -9.14 14.25 5.65
C ALA A 160 -9.74 15.59 5.19
N ASN A 161 -8.95 16.65 5.28
CA ASN A 161 -9.31 17.99 4.77
C ASN A 161 -8.69 18.25 3.39
N ILE A 162 -8.37 17.20 2.64
CA ILE A 162 -7.83 17.28 1.29
C ILE A 162 -8.66 16.40 0.38
N VAL A 163 -9.00 16.93 -0.79
CA VAL A 163 -9.83 16.26 -1.79
C VAL A 163 -9.26 16.53 -3.19
N LEU A 164 -9.66 15.72 -4.15
CA LEU A 164 -9.40 15.97 -5.57
C LEU A 164 -10.45 16.94 -6.10
N ASP A 165 -10.01 17.96 -6.82
CA ASP A 165 -10.89 18.84 -7.57
C ASP A 165 -11.37 18.13 -8.84
N TYR A 166 -12.55 18.50 -9.33
CA TYR A 166 -13.11 18.03 -10.60
C TYR A 166 -12.52 18.84 -11.76
N LEU A 167 -11.18 18.81 -11.85
CA LEU A 167 -10.41 19.53 -12.85
C LEU A 167 -9.24 18.69 -13.34
N SER A 168 -8.75 19.02 -14.54
CA SER A 168 -7.49 18.52 -15.08
C SER A 168 -6.53 19.68 -15.33
N VAL A 169 -5.24 19.45 -15.12
CA VAL A 169 -4.18 20.42 -15.40
C VAL A 169 -3.62 20.16 -16.79
N ALA A 170 -3.58 21.21 -17.60
CA ALA A 170 -2.97 21.20 -18.93
C ALA A 170 -1.94 22.34 -19.04
N ASP A 171 -0.81 22.06 -19.69
CA ASP A 171 0.23 23.04 -20.00
C ASP A 171 0.56 22.99 -21.50
N PRO A 172 0.07 23.94 -22.32
CA PRO A 172 0.33 23.94 -23.75
C PRO A 172 1.79 24.31 -24.11
N VAL A 173 2.59 24.74 -23.14
CA VAL A 173 3.98 25.18 -23.34
C VAL A 173 4.99 24.16 -22.81
N SER A 174 4.86 23.74 -21.54
CA SER A 174 5.78 22.80 -20.90
C SER A 174 5.20 21.39 -20.85
N ASN A 175 5.17 20.73 -22.00
CA ASN A 175 4.60 19.39 -22.12
C ASN A 175 5.44 18.40 -22.95
N CYS A 176 5.03 17.13 -22.89
CA CYS A 176 5.57 16.03 -23.68
C CYS A 176 4.63 15.65 -24.85
N ALA A 177 4.57 16.53 -25.86
CA ALA A 177 3.81 16.38 -27.12
C ALA A 177 2.28 16.49 -27.04
N ALA A 178 1.71 16.72 -25.85
CA ALA A 178 0.30 17.04 -25.67
C ALA A 178 0.12 17.84 -24.36
N ASP A 179 -0.80 18.79 -24.33
CA ASP A 179 -1.02 19.71 -23.21
C ASP A 179 -1.32 19.00 -21.86
N TYR A 180 -2.01 17.87 -21.86
CA TYR A 180 -2.26 17.04 -20.67
C TYR A 180 -1.04 16.22 -20.19
N ARG A 181 0.07 16.21 -20.94
CA ARG A 181 1.33 15.53 -20.60
C ARG A 181 2.30 16.53 -20.01
N VAL A 182 1.94 17.07 -18.85
CA VAL A 182 2.60 18.21 -18.20
C VAL A 182 3.98 17.81 -17.69
N VAL A 183 4.98 18.65 -17.93
CA VAL A 183 6.31 18.52 -17.34
C VAL A 183 6.30 19.18 -15.96
N ALA A 184 6.43 18.39 -14.90
CA ALA A 184 6.55 18.89 -13.53
C ALA A 184 8.02 18.96 -13.10
N TRP A 185 8.37 20.04 -12.39
CA TRP A 185 9.68 20.19 -11.76
C TRP A 185 9.68 19.51 -10.40
N VAL A 186 10.71 18.70 -10.14
CA VAL A 186 10.88 18.03 -8.86
C VAL A 186 11.68 18.96 -7.94
N ARG A 187 10.96 19.72 -7.12
CA ARG A 187 11.55 20.68 -6.16
C ARG A 187 10.94 20.48 -4.78
N PRO A 188 11.20 19.34 -4.12
CA PRO A 188 10.76 19.14 -2.75
C PRO A 188 11.41 20.18 -1.81
N PRO A 189 10.81 20.42 -0.62
CA PRO A 189 11.45 21.23 0.41
C PRO A 189 12.79 20.60 0.83
N LYS A 190 13.69 21.41 1.42
CA LYS A 190 15.08 21.02 1.71
C LYS A 190 15.18 19.74 2.55
N GLU A 191 14.26 19.55 3.49
CA GLU A 191 14.17 18.38 4.36
C GLU A 191 13.88 17.08 3.59
N LEU A 192 13.34 17.20 2.38
CA LEU A 192 12.97 16.11 1.48
C LEU A 192 13.78 16.13 0.18
N GLU A 193 14.87 16.89 0.10
CA GLU A 193 15.68 17.05 -1.11
C GLU A 193 16.21 15.73 -1.66
N PHE A 194 16.44 14.74 -0.79
CA PHE A 194 16.84 13.39 -1.18
C PHE A 194 15.82 12.70 -2.11
N LEU A 195 14.53 13.09 -2.09
CA LEU A 195 13.50 12.59 -3.00
C LEU A 195 13.69 13.08 -4.44
N ALA A 196 14.41 14.18 -4.66
CA ALA A 196 14.68 14.71 -5.99
C ALA A 196 15.86 14.01 -6.68
N TYR A 197 16.55 13.10 -5.99
CA TYR A 197 17.77 12.48 -6.51
C TYR A 197 17.51 11.76 -7.84
N GLY A 198 18.22 12.17 -8.89
CA GLY A 198 18.13 11.57 -10.22
C GLY A 198 16.89 11.94 -11.03
N ALA A 199 16.01 12.82 -10.52
CA ALA A 199 14.83 13.29 -11.24
C ALA A 199 14.65 14.80 -11.05
N GLU A 200 15.14 15.61 -12.00
CA GLU A 200 14.90 17.07 -11.98
C GLU A 200 13.51 17.45 -12.52
N LYS A 201 13.02 16.63 -13.45
CA LYS A 201 11.73 16.80 -14.14
C LYS A 201 11.07 15.45 -14.30
N ILE A 202 9.75 15.43 -14.17
CA ILE A 202 8.92 14.25 -14.38
C ILE A 202 7.77 14.57 -15.32
N LEU A 203 7.33 13.54 -16.06
CA LEU A 203 6.10 13.60 -16.82
C LEU A 203 4.93 13.30 -15.87
N MET A 204 3.99 14.24 -15.78
CA MET A 204 2.67 14.02 -15.20
C MET A 204 1.67 13.80 -16.33
N HIS A 205 1.10 12.60 -16.43
CA HIS A 205 0.16 12.25 -17.49
C HIS A 205 -1.28 12.43 -17.02
N GLY A 206 -1.88 13.59 -17.34
CA GLY A 206 -3.20 13.99 -16.86
C GLY A 206 -3.22 14.32 -15.36
N PRO A 207 -2.43 15.29 -14.87
CA PRO A 207 -2.45 15.64 -13.46
C PRO A 207 -3.80 16.23 -13.03
N GLY A 208 -4.36 15.72 -11.93
CA GLY A 208 -5.49 16.31 -11.22
C GLY A 208 -5.05 17.36 -10.19
N VAL A 209 -5.99 18.23 -9.79
CA VAL A 209 -5.75 19.26 -8.76
C VAL A 209 -6.17 18.72 -7.39
N VAL A 210 -5.37 18.99 -6.35
CA VAL A 210 -5.74 18.76 -4.95
C VAL A 210 -6.24 20.07 -4.34
N ALA A 211 -7.40 20.04 -3.70
CA ALA A 211 -8.02 21.16 -3.01
C ALA A 211 -8.09 20.92 -1.49
N PHE A 212 -8.16 22.02 -0.72
CA PHE A 212 -8.17 22.06 0.75
C PHE A 212 -9.32 22.92 1.27
#